data_AF-A0A966X8B2-F1
#
_entry.id   AF-A0A966X8B2-F1
#
_cell.length_a   1.000
_cell.length_b   1.000
_cell.length_c   1.000
_cell.angle_alpha   90.00
_cell.angle_beta   90.00
_cell.angle_gamma   90.00
#
_symmetry.space_group_name_H-M   'P 1'
#
loop_
_entity.id
_entity.type
_entity.pdbx_description
1 polymer ?
#
loop_
_entity_poly.entity_id
_entity_poly.type
_entity_poly.pdbx_seq_one_letter_code
_entity_poly.pdbx_strand_id
1 'polypeptide(L)'
;MGSVPAIWPVRWRAKLRDEVSLNLRRPDPLPGNPTGMKDANQMNVAPNPDTNSVGNHAMPSPGRAAYFECFSGASGDMILGALVDAGWPVADLEEALNAVDLDGWTLEVKPTKKGALRATQVTIRVAGAQPERTVLDIAPIIRASRLSETVKSRVLGLFDELADVEALQHDEAPDTVHFHEVGAVDSILDIVGAVAGLEALGVTHVFVSPINVGGGTVDTRDGILPVPGPATLELLRRRNIPIYATEYGPEFLTPTGALVLGCLSNGSGPFPAMQVEKIGYGAGQKDFRIPNVLRVSIGPLSPGRRNRASLNTSELEGSGGQEGSPGPDHSHGYPTEHDRDHGHDHTHGHDHSHKPHALSISALTDSGGQLVNSIATSAMAQGGPTLSTVVERQHPYEAGTPDRPVSDEGEYVSDDVVQLETNIDNMSGEWFGHLTDVLLSRGALDVTLIPAQMKKGRPATIVSVLVKPGDTDRAVATIFKETTTLGIRVRPTQRVTLPRRIESVSTPFGPVRVKVATLGSSVRGVSPEFDDCREAAVRTGASLQSVMDSARDAWSRASLVTNPVSG
;
A
#
# COMPACT_ATOMS: atom_id res chain seq x y z
N MET A 1 39.71 11.34 -50.71
CA MET A 1 39.37 10.53 -49.52
C MET A 1 38.46 11.39 -48.67
N GLY A 2 37.16 11.09 -48.74
CA GLY A 2 36.09 11.98 -48.29
C GLY A 2 35.88 11.92 -46.78
N SER A 3 35.73 13.11 -46.19
CA SER A 3 35.29 13.36 -44.83
C SER A 3 33.82 12.96 -44.64
N VAL A 4 33.56 12.07 -43.69
CA VAL A 4 32.22 11.68 -43.25
C VAL A 4 31.77 12.67 -42.15
N PRO A 5 30.54 13.23 -42.21
CA PRO A 5 30.12 14.33 -41.36
C PRO A 5 29.62 13.88 -39.97
N ALA A 6 29.76 14.79 -39.00
CA ALA A 6 29.30 14.68 -37.64
C ALA A 6 27.77 14.47 -37.56
N ILE A 7 27.37 13.42 -36.85
CA ILE A 7 25.98 13.10 -36.52
C ILE A 7 25.53 14.04 -35.39
N TRP A 8 24.42 14.73 -35.60
CA TRP A 8 23.79 15.67 -34.69
C TRP A 8 23.20 14.96 -33.45
N PRO A 9 23.40 15.46 -32.22
CA PRO A 9 22.61 14.99 -31.08
C PRO A 9 21.17 15.55 -31.14
N VAL A 10 20.20 14.68 -30.91
CA VAL A 10 18.76 14.96 -31.03
C VAL A 10 18.31 15.96 -29.96
N ARG A 11 17.98 17.17 -30.41
CA ARG A 11 17.34 18.24 -29.62
C ARG A 11 15.84 17.96 -29.46
N TRP A 12 15.43 17.18 -28.47
CA TRP A 12 14.04 17.20 -27.96
C TRP A 12 13.94 17.59 -26.47
N ARG A 13 15.03 17.43 -25.70
CA ARG A 13 15.15 17.81 -24.27
C ARG A 13 14.89 19.29 -23.95
N ALA A 14 14.90 20.19 -24.93
CA ALA A 14 14.73 21.63 -24.70
C ALA A 14 13.26 22.10 -24.71
N LYS A 15 12.34 21.42 -25.42
CA LYS A 15 10.98 21.96 -25.63
C LYS A 15 10.00 21.64 -24.49
N LEU A 16 10.15 20.48 -23.84
CA LEU A 16 9.29 20.08 -22.71
C LEU A 16 9.64 20.81 -21.40
N ARG A 17 10.86 21.32 -21.26
CA ARG A 17 11.25 22.08 -20.06
C ARG A 17 10.63 23.48 -20.05
N ASP A 18 10.33 24.07 -21.20
CA ASP A 18 9.74 25.41 -21.30
C ASP A 18 8.20 25.40 -21.19
N GLU A 19 7.52 24.33 -21.62
CA GLU A 19 6.05 24.24 -21.51
C GLU A 19 5.56 23.72 -20.14
N VAL A 20 6.36 22.94 -19.41
CA VAL A 20 6.05 22.48 -18.04
C VAL A 20 6.43 23.53 -16.98
N SER A 21 7.26 24.52 -17.30
CA SER A 21 7.71 25.56 -16.37
C SER A 21 6.75 26.76 -16.21
N LEU A 22 5.60 26.78 -16.88
CA LEU A 22 4.65 27.90 -16.84
C LEU A 22 3.72 27.94 -15.61
N ASN A 23 3.85 27.02 -14.64
CA ASN A 23 3.02 27.01 -13.43
C ASN A 23 3.76 26.98 -12.08
N LEU A 24 5.06 27.31 -12.05
CA LEU A 24 5.79 27.54 -10.80
C LEU A 24 6.34 28.97 -10.77
N ARG A 25 5.49 29.94 -10.41
CA ARG A 25 5.97 31.27 -10.00
C ARG A 25 6.73 31.12 -8.67
N ARG A 26 8.05 31.26 -8.73
CA ARG A 26 8.86 31.64 -7.56
C ARG A 26 8.45 33.06 -7.13
N PRO A 27 8.42 33.39 -5.83
CA PRO A 27 8.31 34.77 -5.40
C PRO A 27 9.61 35.51 -5.74
N ASP A 28 9.48 36.62 -6.47
CA ASP A 28 10.59 37.52 -6.78
C ASP A 28 11.16 38.16 -5.49
N PRO A 29 12.47 38.45 -5.45
CA PRO A 29 13.08 39.14 -4.32
C PRO A 29 12.62 40.61 -4.27
N LEU A 30 12.37 41.09 -3.04
CA LEU A 30 11.96 42.46 -2.74
C LEU A 30 12.90 43.50 -3.39
N PRO A 31 12.38 44.49 -4.12
CA PRO A 31 13.19 45.60 -4.60
C PRO A 31 13.44 46.62 -3.48
N GLY A 32 14.72 47.00 -3.36
CA GLY A 32 15.18 48.08 -2.49
C GLY A 32 14.56 49.42 -2.85
N ASN A 33 14.36 50.22 -1.82
CA ASN A 33 13.77 51.56 -1.83
C ASN A 33 14.65 52.57 -2.60
N PRO A 34 14.12 53.36 -3.56
CA PRO A 34 14.75 54.59 -3.99
C PRO A 34 13.94 55.81 -3.54
N THR A 35 14.62 56.69 -2.83
CA THR A 35 14.20 58.05 -2.47
C THR A 35 14.18 58.99 -3.68
N GLY A 36 13.06 59.69 -3.89
CA GLY A 36 13.05 61.15 -4.09
C GLY A 36 12.97 61.76 -5.51
N MET A 37 11.99 62.67 -5.65
CA MET A 37 11.87 63.86 -6.55
C MET A 37 11.42 63.63 -8.01
N LYS A 38 10.18 63.99 -8.36
CA LYS A 38 9.60 65.33 -8.74
C LYS A 38 9.84 65.69 -10.21
N ASP A 39 8.79 65.66 -11.04
CA ASP A 39 8.10 66.85 -11.56
C ASP A 39 7.05 66.52 -12.65
N ALA A 40 6.10 67.44 -12.78
CA ALA A 40 4.81 67.36 -13.48
C ALA A 40 4.90 67.53 -15.02
N ASN A 41 3.89 67.02 -15.76
CA ASN A 41 2.97 67.88 -16.52
C ASN A 41 1.71 67.15 -17.07
N GLN A 42 0.72 67.96 -17.39
CA GLN A 42 -0.73 67.75 -17.55
C GLN A 42 -1.25 67.17 -18.89
N MET A 43 -2.58 66.90 -18.87
CA MET A 43 -3.60 66.82 -19.95
C MET A 43 -3.94 65.38 -20.40
N ASN A 44 -5.18 64.90 -20.47
CA ASN A 44 -6.53 65.51 -20.42
C ASN A 44 -7.56 64.38 -20.10
N VAL A 45 -8.60 64.68 -19.31
CA VAL A 45 -9.78 63.81 -19.03
C VAL A 45 -11.02 64.63 -19.39
N ALA A 46 -11.97 64.18 -20.21
CA ALA A 46 -13.22 63.45 -19.86
C ALA A 46 -14.16 63.47 -21.10
N PRO A 47 -15.36 62.84 -21.13
CA PRO A 47 -16.01 61.99 -20.13
C PRO A 47 -16.57 60.66 -20.68
N ASN A 48 -16.83 59.71 -19.78
CA ASN A 48 -17.69 58.56 -20.04
C ASN A 48 -18.87 58.60 -19.05
N PRO A 49 -20.13 58.64 -19.52
CA PRO A 49 -21.28 58.31 -18.71
C PRO A 49 -21.86 56.94 -19.07
N ASP A 50 -22.37 56.27 -18.03
CA ASP A 50 -23.47 55.30 -18.06
C ASP A 50 -23.16 53.87 -18.57
N THR A 51 -22.92 52.93 -17.66
CA THR A 51 -23.88 52.07 -16.93
C THR A 51 -24.34 50.83 -17.71
N ASN A 52 -24.26 49.69 -17.02
CA ASN A 52 -25.01 48.45 -17.23
C ASN A 52 -24.79 47.67 -18.54
N SER A 53 -23.78 46.79 -18.51
CA SER A 53 -24.00 45.41 -18.96
C SER A 53 -23.17 44.46 -18.10
N VAL A 54 -23.86 43.66 -17.28
CA VAL A 54 -23.25 42.54 -16.56
C VAL A 54 -22.99 41.45 -17.61
N GLY A 55 -21.81 41.49 -18.22
CA GLY A 55 -21.28 40.41 -19.02
C GLY A 55 -20.95 39.23 -18.11
N ASN A 56 -21.70 38.14 -18.26
CA ASN A 56 -21.47 36.87 -17.60
C ASN A 56 -20.10 36.32 -18.07
N HIS A 57 -19.02 36.71 -17.40
CA HIS A 57 -17.72 36.06 -17.59
C HIS A 57 -17.83 34.66 -16.98
N ALA A 58 -18.13 33.68 -17.83
CA ALA A 58 -18.01 32.28 -17.49
C ALA A 58 -16.63 32.04 -16.90
N MET A 59 -16.60 31.69 -15.61
CA MET A 59 -15.40 31.18 -14.95
C MET A 59 -14.85 30.05 -15.84
N PRO A 60 -13.53 29.96 -16.09
CA PRO A 60 -12.98 28.85 -16.86
C PRO A 60 -13.49 27.56 -16.22
N SER A 61 -14.13 26.71 -17.04
CA SER A 61 -14.69 25.44 -16.57
C SER A 61 -13.59 24.71 -15.81
N PRO A 62 -13.83 24.28 -14.56
CA PRO A 62 -12.82 23.54 -13.82
C PRO A 62 -12.42 22.33 -14.66
N GLY A 63 -11.10 22.11 -14.79
CA GLY A 63 -10.56 21.04 -15.64
C GLY A 63 -11.22 19.70 -15.31
N ARG A 64 -11.54 18.92 -16.35
CA ARG A 64 -12.07 17.56 -16.18
C ARG A 64 -10.93 16.65 -15.71
N ALA A 65 -11.17 15.94 -14.61
CA ALA A 65 -10.21 15.06 -13.98
C ALA A 65 -10.61 13.59 -14.11
N ALA A 66 -9.61 12.71 -14.13
CA ALA A 66 -9.74 11.28 -13.87
C ALA A 66 -8.99 10.94 -12.58
N TYR A 67 -9.67 10.32 -11.63
CA TYR A 67 -9.06 9.74 -10.43
C TYR A 67 -9.00 8.23 -10.55
N PHE A 68 -7.79 7.67 -10.61
CA PHE A 68 -7.54 6.23 -10.62
C PHE A 68 -7.32 5.71 -9.20
N GLU A 69 -8.15 4.77 -8.80
CA GLU A 69 -8.04 4.08 -7.51
C GLU A 69 -7.32 2.75 -7.70
N CYS A 70 -6.02 2.77 -7.43
CA CYS A 70 -5.06 1.72 -7.71
C CYS A 70 -4.96 0.69 -6.57
N PHE A 71 -6.11 0.29 -6.00
CA PHE A 71 -6.15 -0.60 -4.83
C PHE A 71 -5.65 -2.03 -5.12
N SER A 72 -5.73 -2.46 -6.38
CA SER A 72 -5.19 -3.71 -6.90
C SER A 72 -4.08 -3.46 -7.93
N GLY A 73 -3.38 -2.33 -7.81
CA GLY A 73 -2.37 -1.90 -8.76
C GLY A 73 -2.97 -1.45 -10.09
N ALA A 74 -2.19 -1.58 -11.17
CA ALA A 74 -2.59 -1.22 -12.52
C ALA A 74 -1.70 -1.90 -13.57
N SER A 75 -2.28 -2.18 -14.73
CA SER A 75 -1.61 -2.60 -15.95
C SER A 75 -2.25 -1.89 -17.15
N GLY A 76 -1.59 -1.94 -18.31
CA GLY A 76 -2.07 -1.27 -19.53
C GLY A 76 -3.51 -1.68 -19.89
N ASP A 77 -3.76 -2.98 -19.96
CA ASP A 77 -5.09 -3.56 -20.19
C ASP A 77 -6.16 -3.12 -19.17
N MET A 78 -5.79 -2.98 -17.88
CA MET A 78 -6.67 -2.47 -16.83
C MET A 78 -7.00 -0.99 -17.06
N ILE A 79 -6.06 -0.18 -17.53
CA ILE A 79 -6.30 1.22 -17.85
C ILE A 79 -7.25 1.32 -19.05
N LEU A 80 -7.01 0.57 -20.12
CA LEU A 80 -7.91 0.53 -21.28
C LEU A 80 -9.32 0.09 -20.88
N GLY A 81 -9.44 -1.00 -20.12
CA GLY A 81 -10.72 -1.50 -19.64
C GLY A 81 -11.47 -0.50 -18.77
N ALA A 82 -10.77 0.24 -17.91
CA ALA A 82 -11.36 1.26 -17.07
C ALA A 82 -11.89 2.44 -17.89
N LEU A 83 -11.16 2.89 -18.92
CA LEU A 83 -11.59 3.98 -19.80
C LEU A 83 -12.78 3.56 -20.68
N VAL A 84 -12.78 2.34 -21.21
CA VAL A 84 -13.91 1.78 -21.96
C VAL A 84 -15.16 1.67 -21.08
N ASP A 85 -15.04 1.11 -19.87
CA ASP A 85 -16.18 0.98 -18.94
C ASP A 85 -16.69 2.35 -18.46
N ALA A 86 -15.82 3.38 -18.42
CA ALA A 86 -16.21 4.77 -18.16
C ALA A 86 -16.94 5.44 -19.36
N GLY A 87 -17.15 4.72 -20.45
CA GLY A 87 -17.92 5.16 -21.60
C GLY A 87 -17.09 5.67 -22.78
N TRP A 88 -15.84 5.22 -22.93
CA TRP A 88 -15.11 5.32 -24.20
C TRP A 88 -15.54 4.15 -25.12
N PRO A 89 -16.13 4.42 -26.30
CA PRO A 89 -16.61 3.34 -27.17
C PRO A 89 -15.51 2.39 -27.62
N VAL A 90 -15.81 1.09 -27.69
CA VAL A 90 -14.86 0.07 -28.14
C VAL A 90 -14.39 0.31 -29.59
N ALA A 91 -15.27 0.82 -30.45
CA ALA A 91 -14.92 1.17 -31.83
C ALA A 91 -13.87 2.29 -31.89
N ASP A 92 -13.97 3.29 -31.01
CA ASP A 92 -13.02 4.41 -30.95
C ASP A 92 -11.66 3.96 -30.38
N LEU A 93 -11.66 3.02 -29.43
CA LEU A 93 -10.44 2.34 -28.99
C LEU A 93 -9.77 1.60 -30.15
N GLU A 94 -10.53 0.77 -30.87
CA GLU A 94 -10.01 0.01 -32.01
C GLU A 94 -9.48 0.93 -33.13
N GLU A 95 -10.17 2.04 -33.40
CA GLU A 95 -9.70 3.08 -34.35
C GLU A 95 -8.38 3.72 -33.89
N ALA A 96 -8.27 4.08 -32.61
CA ALA A 96 -7.06 4.66 -32.04
C ALA A 96 -5.86 3.71 -32.11
N LEU A 97 -6.07 2.40 -31.85
CA LEU A 97 -5.01 1.40 -31.96
C LEU A 97 -4.58 1.17 -33.42
N ASN A 98 -5.55 1.07 -34.34
CA ASN A 98 -5.29 0.95 -35.79
C ASN A 98 -4.69 2.20 -36.43
N ALA A 99 -4.65 3.34 -35.72
CA ALA A 99 -3.95 4.54 -36.16
C ALA A 99 -2.43 4.38 -36.16
N VAL A 100 -1.91 3.41 -35.41
CA VAL A 100 -0.49 3.06 -35.31
C VAL A 100 -0.20 1.91 -36.27
N ASP A 101 0.82 2.07 -37.12
CA ASP A 101 1.19 1.09 -38.15
C ASP A 101 1.96 -0.10 -37.54
N LEU A 102 1.22 -0.96 -36.82
CA LEU A 102 1.70 -2.19 -36.21
C LEU A 102 0.77 -3.34 -36.61
N ASP A 103 1.34 -4.39 -37.19
CA ASP A 103 0.61 -5.58 -37.63
C ASP A 103 0.62 -6.70 -36.58
N GLY A 104 -0.18 -7.73 -36.83
CA GLY A 104 -0.08 -9.01 -36.12
C GLY A 104 -0.70 -9.01 -34.73
N TRP A 105 -1.61 -8.10 -34.42
CA TRP A 105 -2.37 -8.08 -33.18
C TRP A 105 -3.88 -8.18 -33.41
N THR A 106 -4.60 -8.55 -32.36
CA THR A 106 -6.06 -8.59 -32.30
C THR A 106 -6.55 -8.03 -30.97
N LEU A 107 -7.73 -7.42 -30.97
CA LEU A 107 -8.36 -6.84 -29.78
C LEU A 107 -9.59 -7.67 -29.38
N GLU A 108 -9.62 -8.07 -28.11
CA GLU A 108 -10.78 -8.67 -27.47
C GLU A 108 -11.22 -7.75 -26.33
N VAL A 109 -12.48 -7.32 -26.34
CA VAL A 109 -13.08 -6.55 -25.25
C VAL A 109 -14.33 -7.27 -24.76
N LYS A 110 -14.39 -7.56 -23.46
CA LYS A 110 -15.56 -8.25 -22.88
C LYS A 110 -15.90 -7.76 -21.47
N PRO A 111 -17.18 -7.72 -21.12
CA PRO A 111 -17.59 -7.64 -19.73
C PRO A 111 -17.11 -8.88 -18.96
N THR A 112 -16.56 -8.68 -17.77
CA THR A 112 -16.12 -9.75 -16.89
C THR A 112 -16.50 -9.45 -15.45
N LYS A 113 -16.27 -10.42 -14.56
CA LYS A 113 -16.44 -10.28 -13.13
C LYS A 113 -15.15 -10.71 -12.43
N LYS A 114 -14.59 -9.83 -11.59
CA LYS A 114 -13.43 -10.12 -10.75
C LYS A 114 -13.87 -10.03 -9.29
N GLY A 115 -13.95 -11.17 -8.61
CA GLY A 115 -14.58 -11.28 -7.31
C GLY A 115 -16.05 -10.82 -7.35
N ALA A 116 -16.40 -9.78 -6.60
CA ALA A 116 -17.75 -9.20 -6.58
C ALA A 116 -17.98 -8.08 -7.60
N LEU A 117 -16.95 -7.61 -8.29
CA LEU A 117 -17.01 -6.41 -9.15
C LEU A 117 -17.21 -6.80 -10.62
N ARG A 118 -18.18 -6.17 -11.28
CA ARG A 118 -18.27 -6.13 -12.75
C ARG A 118 -17.20 -5.17 -13.26
N ALA A 119 -16.50 -5.58 -14.30
CA ALA A 119 -15.47 -4.78 -14.95
C ALA A 119 -15.42 -5.10 -16.46
N THR A 120 -14.69 -4.30 -17.23
CA THR A 120 -14.39 -4.56 -18.62
C THR A 120 -12.95 -5.09 -18.72
N GLN A 121 -12.79 -6.25 -19.36
CA GLN A 121 -11.50 -6.82 -19.67
C GLN A 121 -11.16 -6.50 -21.13
N VAL A 122 -10.04 -5.84 -21.32
CA VAL A 122 -9.42 -5.62 -22.64
C VAL A 122 -8.26 -6.59 -22.76
N THR A 123 -8.08 -7.21 -23.92
CA THR A 123 -6.94 -8.07 -24.20
C THR A 123 -6.45 -7.78 -25.59
N ILE A 124 -5.20 -7.31 -25.69
CA ILE A 124 -4.47 -7.20 -26.94
C ILE A 124 -3.65 -8.48 -27.09
N ARG A 125 -3.94 -9.28 -28.12
CA ARG A 125 -3.20 -10.51 -28.40
C ARG A 125 -2.31 -10.27 -29.58
N VAL A 126 -1.01 -10.55 -29.44
CA VAL A 126 -0.05 -10.44 -30.52
C VAL A 126 0.37 -11.83 -31.00
N ALA A 127 0.46 -12.02 -32.31
CA ALA A 127 0.89 -13.26 -32.94
C ALA A 127 2.41 -13.27 -33.16
N GLY A 128 3.05 -14.40 -32.83
CA GLY A 128 4.46 -14.63 -33.12
C GLY A 128 5.44 -13.91 -32.17
N ALA A 129 6.74 -14.16 -32.39
CA ALA A 129 7.81 -13.53 -31.64
C ALA A 129 7.87 -12.03 -31.95
N GLN A 130 7.96 -11.21 -30.91
CA GLN A 130 8.03 -9.76 -31.03
C GLN A 130 9.47 -9.30 -31.15
N PRO A 131 9.79 -8.36 -32.07
CA PRO A 131 11.11 -7.78 -32.15
C PRO A 131 11.38 -6.94 -30.90
N GLU A 132 12.63 -6.92 -30.46
CA GLU A 132 13.08 -5.93 -29.48
C GLU A 132 13.16 -4.58 -30.17
N ARG A 133 12.66 -3.55 -29.49
CA ARG A 133 12.62 -2.19 -30.01
C ARG A 133 13.31 -1.25 -29.03
N THR A 134 14.02 -0.30 -29.59
CA THR A 134 14.57 0.86 -28.89
C THR A 134 13.62 2.06 -29.05
N VAL A 135 13.90 3.16 -28.34
CA VAL A 135 13.18 4.42 -28.55
C VAL A 135 13.31 4.93 -30.00
N LEU A 136 14.43 4.63 -30.66
CA LEU A 136 14.69 5.01 -32.05
C LEU A 136 13.82 4.24 -33.05
N ASP A 137 13.38 3.03 -32.69
CA ASP A 137 12.46 2.23 -33.49
C ASP A 137 11.00 2.68 -33.29
N ILE A 138 10.62 3.00 -32.06
CA ILE A 138 9.24 3.36 -31.71
C ILE A 138 8.87 4.78 -32.15
N ALA A 139 9.78 5.75 -31.99
CA ALA A 139 9.46 7.15 -32.26
C ALA A 139 9.00 7.41 -33.72
N PRO A 140 9.62 6.83 -34.77
CA PRO A 140 9.12 6.95 -36.14
C PRO A 140 7.70 6.39 -36.32
N ILE A 141 7.41 5.23 -35.71
CA ILE A 141 6.10 4.57 -35.79
C ILE A 141 5.02 5.49 -35.21
N ILE A 142 5.25 6.06 -34.03
CA ILE A 142 4.30 6.98 -33.39
C ILE A 142 4.16 8.29 -34.18
N ARG A 143 5.24 8.86 -34.72
CA ARG A 143 5.18 10.10 -35.51
C ARG A 143 4.40 9.93 -36.82
N ALA A 144 4.56 8.79 -37.48
CA ALA A 144 3.86 8.46 -38.73
C ALA A 144 2.38 8.07 -38.53
N SER A 145 1.97 7.77 -37.29
CA SER A 145 0.59 7.39 -36.97
C SER A 145 -0.44 8.49 -37.29
N ARG A 146 -1.70 8.08 -37.38
CA ARG A 146 -2.86 9.00 -37.57
C ARG A 146 -3.41 9.58 -36.26
N LEU A 147 -2.68 9.42 -35.15
CA LEU A 147 -3.05 9.96 -33.83
C LEU A 147 -3.01 11.50 -33.81
N SER A 148 -3.68 12.11 -32.84
CA SER A 148 -3.58 13.56 -32.61
C SER A 148 -2.16 13.97 -32.21
N GLU A 149 -1.75 15.20 -32.52
CA GLU A 149 -0.41 15.69 -32.15
C GLU A 149 -0.19 15.72 -30.63
N THR A 150 -1.25 15.99 -29.86
CA THR A 150 -1.23 15.91 -28.39
C THR A 150 -0.94 14.49 -27.92
N VAL A 151 -1.64 13.49 -28.48
CA VAL A 151 -1.41 12.06 -28.14
C VAL A 151 -0.01 11.65 -28.53
N LYS A 152 0.44 11.95 -29.75
CA LYS A 152 1.82 11.64 -30.20
C LYS A 152 2.86 12.22 -29.26
N SER A 153 2.73 13.51 -28.92
CA SER A 153 3.68 14.18 -28.02
C SER A 153 3.72 13.54 -26.63
N ARG A 154 2.57 13.17 -26.08
CA ARG A 154 2.49 12.52 -24.75
C ARG A 154 3.06 11.11 -24.78
N VAL A 155 2.69 10.30 -25.79
CA VAL A 155 3.20 8.92 -25.95
C VAL A 155 4.72 8.91 -26.12
N LEU A 156 5.27 9.79 -26.97
CA LEU A 156 6.72 9.91 -27.14
C LEU A 156 7.41 10.27 -25.82
N GLY A 157 6.85 11.23 -25.06
CA GLY A 157 7.39 11.60 -23.75
C GLY A 157 7.35 10.45 -22.73
N LEU A 158 6.38 9.53 -22.81
CA LEU A 158 6.37 8.33 -21.98
C LEU A 158 7.49 7.36 -22.38
N PHE A 159 7.71 7.13 -23.67
CA PHE A 159 8.82 6.26 -24.12
C PHE A 159 10.19 6.86 -23.81
N ASP A 160 10.33 8.17 -23.87
CA ASP A 160 11.56 8.86 -23.48
C ASP A 160 11.88 8.66 -21.99
N GLU A 161 10.87 8.77 -21.13
CA GLU A 161 11.03 8.54 -19.69
C GLU A 161 11.36 7.08 -19.37
N LEU A 162 10.73 6.15 -20.08
CA LEU A 162 11.06 4.74 -19.98
C LEU A 162 12.51 4.48 -20.43
N ALA A 163 12.96 5.07 -21.54
CA ALA A 163 14.33 4.94 -22.02
C ALA A 163 15.35 5.44 -20.99
N ASP A 164 15.08 6.58 -20.34
CA ASP A 164 15.94 7.09 -19.26
C ASP A 164 15.94 6.21 -17.99
N VAL A 165 14.91 5.37 -17.77
CA VAL A 165 14.84 4.42 -16.65
C VAL A 165 15.59 3.14 -16.99
N GLU A 166 15.35 2.58 -18.17
CA GLU A 166 15.97 1.34 -18.64
C GLU A 166 17.47 1.53 -18.82
N ALA A 167 17.90 2.67 -19.39
CA ALA A 167 19.31 3.04 -19.50
C ALA A 167 20.03 3.06 -18.14
N LEU A 168 19.36 3.54 -17.09
CA LEU A 168 19.90 3.57 -15.74
C LEU A 168 20.05 2.15 -15.16
N GLN A 169 19.11 1.26 -15.46
CA GLN A 169 19.10 -0.11 -14.95
C GLN A 169 20.15 -0.99 -15.64
N HIS A 170 20.41 -0.75 -16.93
CA HIS A 170 21.30 -1.56 -17.75
C HIS A 170 22.69 -0.93 -18.00
N ASP A 171 22.97 0.26 -17.47
CA ASP A 171 24.21 1.03 -17.69
C ASP A 171 24.49 1.28 -19.19
N GLU A 172 23.42 1.61 -19.93
CA GLU A 172 23.43 1.88 -21.37
C GLU A 172 23.03 3.32 -21.68
N ALA A 173 23.22 3.77 -22.92
CA ALA A 173 22.71 5.07 -23.35
C ALA A 173 21.20 4.99 -23.64
N PRO A 174 20.40 6.01 -23.28
CA PRO A 174 18.95 6.03 -23.55
C PRO A 174 18.56 5.83 -25.01
N ASP A 175 19.41 6.25 -25.95
CA ASP A 175 19.12 6.11 -27.38
C ASP A 175 19.36 4.69 -27.91
N THR A 176 20.12 3.85 -27.18
CA THR A 176 20.50 2.50 -27.61
C THR A 176 19.90 1.40 -26.75
N VAL A 177 19.28 1.73 -25.62
CA VAL A 177 18.70 0.73 -24.72
C VAL A 177 17.51 0.03 -25.38
N HIS A 178 17.52 -1.29 -25.30
CA HIS A 178 16.40 -2.12 -25.74
C HIS A 178 15.37 -2.24 -24.62
N PHE A 179 14.09 -2.08 -24.95
CA PHE A 179 13.03 -2.26 -23.96
C PHE A 179 12.76 -3.74 -23.74
N HIS A 180 13.20 -4.27 -22.60
CA HIS A 180 13.03 -5.69 -22.26
C HIS A 180 11.59 -6.05 -21.86
N GLU A 181 10.87 -5.11 -21.24
CA GLU A 181 9.53 -5.36 -20.68
C GLU A 181 8.39 -4.61 -21.41
N VAL A 182 8.66 -3.47 -22.06
CA VAL A 182 7.62 -2.56 -22.63
C VAL A 182 7.77 -2.31 -24.14
N GLY A 183 8.72 -2.97 -24.82
CA GLY A 183 8.99 -2.80 -26.27
C GLY A 183 8.06 -3.59 -27.21
N ALA A 184 7.24 -4.48 -26.65
CA ALA A 184 6.34 -5.33 -27.40
C ALA A 184 5.09 -4.57 -27.90
N VAL A 185 4.46 -5.08 -28.96
CA VAL A 185 3.32 -4.42 -29.62
C VAL A 185 2.16 -4.19 -28.66
N ASP A 186 1.86 -5.13 -27.77
CA ASP A 186 0.81 -4.98 -26.75
C ASP A 186 1.08 -3.80 -25.82
N SER A 187 2.30 -3.65 -25.31
CA SER A 187 2.68 -2.54 -24.43
C SER A 187 2.64 -1.18 -25.14
N ILE A 188 3.05 -1.12 -26.42
CA ILE A 188 2.95 0.11 -27.22
C ILE A 188 1.48 0.51 -27.39
N LEU A 189 0.62 -0.44 -27.74
CA LEU A 189 -0.80 -0.21 -27.94
C LEU A 189 -1.52 0.12 -26.62
N ASP A 190 -1.11 -0.47 -25.49
CA ASP A 190 -1.60 -0.11 -24.16
C ASP A 190 -1.33 1.37 -23.82
N ILE A 191 -0.09 1.83 -24.04
CA ILE A 191 0.32 3.23 -23.78
C ILE A 191 -0.47 4.18 -24.70
N VAL A 192 -0.51 3.87 -26.00
CA VAL A 192 -1.25 4.67 -26.99
C VAL A 192 -2.73 4.75 -26.63
N GLY A 193 -3.36 3.60 -26.35
CA GLY A 193 -4.78 3.54 -26.02
C GLY A 193 -5.10 4.27 -24.71
N ALA A 194 -4.22 4.21 -23.71
CA ALA A 194 -4.42 4.94 -22.46
C ALA A 194 -4.41 6.46 -22.68
N VAL A 195 -3.43 6.98 -23.43
CA VAL A 195 -3.32 8.42 -23.71
C VAL A 195 -4.47 8.88 -24.60
N ALA A 196 -4.80 8.12 -25.65
CA ALA A 196 -5.91 8.43 -26.55
C ALA A 196 -7.27 8.39 -25.84
N GLY A 197 -7.50 7.41 -24.97
CA GLY A 197 -8.75 7.31 -24.21
C GLY A 197 -8.93 8.44 -23.19
N LEU A 198 -7.86 8.88 -22.54
CA LEU A 198 -7.91 10.07 -21.68
C LEU A 198 -8.26 11.33 -22.47
N GLU A 199 -7.66 11.52 -23.66
CA GLU A 199 -8.00 12.64 -24.55
C GLU A 199 -9.47 12.56 -25.01
N ALA A 200 -9.92 11.38 -25.47
CA ALA A 200 -11.28 11.16 -25.96
C ALA A 200 -12.35 11.42 -24.87
N LEU A 201 -12.03 11.12 -23.61
CA LEU A 201 -12.89 11.42 -22.46
C LEU A 201 -12.76 12.86 -21.94
N GLY A 202 -11.97 13.71 -22.63
CA GLY A 202 -11.75 15.11 -22.29
C GLY A 202 -10.99 15.31 -20.98
N VAL A 203 -10.23 14.31 -20.52
CA VAL A 203 -9.48 14.38 -19.27
C VAL A 203 -8.28 15.29 -19.46
N THR A 204 -8.20 16.31 -18.60
CA THR A 204 -7.10 17.28 -18.56
C THR A 204 -6.19 17.10 -17.35
N HIS A 205 -6.72 16.48 -16.30
CA HIS A 205 -6.00 16.22 -15.05
C HIS A 205 -6.15 14.73 -14.67
N VAL A 206 -5.04 14.06 -14.41
CA VAL A 206 -5.00 12.68 -13.91
C VAL A 206 -4.56 12.71 -12.46
N PHE A 207 -5.26 12.02 -11.58
CA PHE A 207 -4.89 11.82 -10.19
C PHE A 207 -4.91 10.35 -9.87
N VAL A 208 -4.04 9.92 -8.96
CA VAL A 208 -3.92 8.51 -8.55
C VAL A 208 -3.98 8.38 -7.04
N SER A 209 -4.62 7.33 -6.52
CA SER A 209 -4.44 6.92 -5.12
C SER A 209 -3.00 6.46 -4.89
N PRO A 210 -2.55 6.24 -3.63
CA PRO A 210 -1.40 5.38 -3.39
C PRO A 210 -1.56 4.06 -4.16
N ILE A 211 -0.49 3.58 -4.79
CA ILE A 211 -0.56 2.45 -5.71
C ILE A 211 -0.15 1.16 -4.99
N ASN A 212 -0.98 0.14 -5.06
CA ASN A 212 -0.63 -1.20 -4.60
C ASN A 212 0.34 -1.85 -5.60
N VAL A 213 1.59 -2.06 -5.20
CA VAL A 213 2.62 -2.64 -6.09
C VAL A 213 2.62 -4.16 -6.09
N GLY A 214 1.96 -4.80 -5.11
CA GLY A 214 2.08 -6.24 -4.87
C GLY A 214 3.34 -6.60 -4.09
N GLY A 215 3.82 -7.83 -4.22
CA GLY A 215 5.04 -8.31 -3.56
C GLY A 215 5.58 -9.62 -4.14
N GLY A 216 6.65 -10.14 -3.54
CA GLY A 216 7.31 -11.37 -4.00
C GLY A 216 8.27 -11.13 -5.16
N THR A 217 8.29 -12.04 -6.13
CA THR A 217 9.16 -11.99 -7.30
C THR A 217 8.39 -12.28 -8.59
N VAL A 218 8.93 -11.82 -9.71
CA VAL A 218 8.43 -12.06 -11.06
C VAL A 218 9.56 -12.61 -11.93
N ASP A 219 9.24 -13.57 -12.79
CA ASP A 219 10.17 -14.15 -13.76
C ASP A 219 10.11 -13.31 -15.04
N THR A 220 11.20 -12.61 -15.34
CA THR A 220 11.33 -11.71 -16.49
C THR A 220 12.47 -12.17 -17.39
N ARG A 221 12.68 -11.47 -18.51
CA ARG A 221 13.81 -11.77 -19.41
C ARG A 221 15.16 -11.54 -18.75
N ASP A 222 15.22 -10.63 -17.78
CA ASP A 222 16.40 -10.33 -16.97
C ASP A 222 16.55 -11.28 -15.76
N GLY A 223 15.72 -12.33 -15.70
CA GLY A 223 15.69 -13.31 -14.65
C GLY A 223 14.64 -13.01 -13.59
N ILE A 224 14.84 -13.57 -12.40
CA ILE A 224 13.89 -13.43 -11.29
C ILE A 224 14.12 -12.08 -10.61
N LEU A 225 13.18 -11.15 -10.78
CA LEU A 225 13.23 -9.80 -10.22
C LEU A 225 12.31 -9.65 -9.01
N PRO A 226 12.63 -8.76 -8.04
CA PRO A 226 11.72 -8.42 -6.96
C PRO A 226 10.48 -7.69 -7.48
N VAL A 227 9.38 -7.75 -6.74
CA VAL A 227 8.18 -6.94 -6.99
C VAL A 227 8.10 -5.84 -5.92
N PRO A 228 8.00 -4.55 -6.31
CA PRO A 228 7.97 -4.05 -7.69
C PRO A 228 9.32 -4.24 -8.41
N GLY A 229 9.26 -4.48 -9.71
CA GLY A 229 10.45 -4.55 -10.57
C GLY A 229 11.27 -3.24 -10.52
N PRO A 230 12.58 -3.27 -10.81
CA PRO A 230 13.44 -2.10 -10.66
C PRO A 230 12.99 -0.90 -11.53
N ALA A 231 12.62 -1.13 -12.78
CA ALA A 231 12.07 -0.10 -13.67
C ALA A 231 10.78 0.52 -13.11
N THR A 232 9.85 -0.33 -12.67
CA THR A 232 8.59 0.08 -12.02
C THR A 232 8.85 0.96 -10.79
N LEU A 233 9.77 0.55 -9.92
CA LEU A 233 10.09 1.28 -8.70
C LEU A 233 10.77 2.63 -9.00
N GLU A 234 11.67 2.66 -9.98
CA GLU A 234 12.38 3.89 -10.39
C GLU A 234 11.42 4.92 -11.01
N LEU A 235 10.47 4.47 -11.85
CA LEU A 235 9.41 5.33 -12.40
C LEU A 235 8.61 6.02 -11.29
N LEU A 236 8.17 5.25 -10.29
CA LEU A 236 7.37 5.78 -9.18
C LEU A 236 8.17 6.73 -8.29
N ARG A 237 9.46 6.44 -8.05
CA ARG A 237 10.38 7.30 -7.31
C ARG A 237 10.57 8.65 -7.99
N ARG A 238 10.85 8.67 -9.30
CA ARG A 238 11.04 9.91 -10.09
C ARG A 238 9.80 10.81 -10.07
N ARG A 239 8.61 10.21 -10.02
CA ARG A 239 7.32 10.90 -10.01
C ARG A 239 6.76 11.19 -8.62
N ASN A 240 7.47 10.80 -7.56
CA ASN A 240 7.05 10.96 -6.18
C ASN A 240 5.64 10.40 -5.92
N ILE A 241 5.36 9.20 -6.43
CA ILE A 241 4.07 8.53 -6.26
C ILE A 241 4.14 7.61 -5.02
N PRO A 242 3.27 7.81 -4.01
CA PRO A 242 3.16 6.91 -2.87
C PRO A 242 2.77 5.51 -3.31
N ILE A 243 3.46 4.52 -2.76
CA ILE A 243 3.19 3.11 -2.99
C ILE A 243 2.94 2.41 -1.67
N TYR A 244 2.26 1.28 -1.74
CA TYR A 244 2.16 0.33 -0.63
C TYR A 244 2.15 -1.09 -1.19
N ALA A 245 2.52 -2.05 -0.36
CA ALA A 245 2.43 -3.46 -0.68
C ALA A 245 1.39 -4.13 0.22
N THR A 246 0.78 -5.19 -0.28
CA THR A 246 -0.04 -6.10 0.54
C THR A 246 0.74 -7.39 0.75
N GLU A 247 0.65 -8.00 1.94
CA GLU A 247 1.51 -9.10 2.38
C GLU A 247 1.45 -10.36 1.51
N TYR A 248 0.46 -10.46 0.62
CA TYR A 248 0.28 -11.55 -0.32
C TYR A 248 -0.29 -11.00 -1.63
N GLY A 249 0.54 -10.99 -2.68
CA GLY A 249 0.08 -10.64 -4.02
C GLY A 249 1.25 -10.76 -4.98
N PRO A 250 1.06 -11.33 -6.18
CA PRO A 250 2.07 -11.23 -7.25
C PRO A 250 2.22 -9.77 -7.67
N GLU A 251 2.96 -9.52 -8.75
CA GLU A 251 2.99 -8.19 -9.39
C GLU A 251 1.57 -7.68 -9.68
N PHE A 252 1.19 -6.61 -8.97
CA PHE A 252 -0.08 -5.90 -9.16
C PHE A 252 0.08 -4.63 -10.00
N LEU A 253 1.28 -4.05 -10.00
CA LEU A 253 1.61 -2.92 -10.84
C LEU A 253 2.66 -3.35 -11.85
N THR A 254 2.30 -3.36 -13.13
CA THR A 254 3.25 -3.64 -14.21
C THR A 254 4.05 -2.38 -14.57
N PRO A 255 5.22 -2.52 -15.23
CA PRO A 255 5.98 -1.38 -15.73
C PRO A 255 5.14 -0.43 -16.58
N THR A 256 4.29 -0.96 -17.47
CA THR A 256 3.36 -0.16 -18.29
C THR A 256 2.36 0.61 -17.44
N GLY A 257 1.78 -0.02 -16.41
CA GLY A 257 0.86 0.65 -15.50
C GLY A 257 1.54 1.78 -14.71
N ALA A 258 2.76 1.54 -14.23
CA ALA A 258 3.56 2.54 -13.53
C ALA A 258 3.98 3.70 -14.44
N LEU A 259 4.35 3.40 -15.68
CA LEU A 259 4.72 4.41 -16.68
C LEU A 259 3.55 5.34 -16.96
N VAL A 260 2.39 4.78 -17.33
CA VAL A 260 1.21 5.56 -17.71
C VAL A 260 0.68 6.35 -16.51
N LEU A 261 0.37 5.69 -15.40
CA LEU A 261 -0.25 6.37 -14.25
C LEU A 261 0.75 7.23 -13.48
N GLY A 262 2.01 6.83 -13.39
CA GLY A 262 3.04 7.60 -12.71
C GLY A 262 3.41 8.87 -13.48
N CYS A 263 3.61 8.78 -14.80
CA CYS A 263 4.08 9.93 -15.58
C CYS A 263 2.96 10.86 -16.04
N LEU A 264 1.73 10.36 -16.27
CA LEU A 264 0.60 11.23 -16.64
C LEU A 264 -0.08 11.90 -15.45
N SER A 265 0.19 11.44 -14.23
CA SER A 265 -0.45 11.98 -13.03
C SER A 265 -0.01 13.43 -12.74
N ASN A 266 -1.00 14.28 -12.45
CA ASN A 266 -0.85 15.63 -11.93
C ASN A 266 -0.71 15.66 -10.39
N GLY A 267 -0.90 14.53 -9.72
CA GLY A 267 -0.80 14.42 -8.27
C GLY A 267 -1.31 13.09 -7.75
N SER A 268 -0.79 12.69 -6.59
CA SER A 268 -1.16 11.47 -5.90
C SER A 268 -1.74 11.77 -4.53
N GLY A 269 -2.67 10.94 -4.06
CA GLY A 269 -3.22 11.05 -2.71
C GLY A 269 -4.73 10.78 -2.62
N PRO A 270 -5.43 11.41 -1.65
CA PRO A 270 -6.84 11.16 -1.42
C PRO A 270 -7.70 11.61 -2.61
N PHE A 271 -8.91 11.05 -2.68
CA PHE A 271 -9.89 11.37 -3.72
C PHE A 271 -10.11 12.90 -3.81
N PRO A 272 -9.84 13.53 -4.97
CA PRO A 272 -9.94 14.98 -5.11
C PRO A 272 -11.40 15.44 -5.04
N ALA A 273 -11.64 16.67 -4.56
CA ALA A 273 -12.98 17.25 -4.62
C ALA A 273 -13.40 17.44 -6.09
N MET A 274 -14.35 16.62 -6.57
CA MET A 274 -14.84 16.62 -7.95
C MET A 274 -16.29 16.15 -8.00
N GLN A 275 -17.00 16.52 -9.06
CA GLN A 275 -18.28 15.91 -9.38
C GLN A 275 -18.02 14.67 -10.24
N VAL A 276 -18.36 13.48 -9.74
CA VAL A 276 -18.18 12.24 -10.49
C VAL A 276 -19.34 12.07 -11.48
N GLU A 277 -19.03 12.03 -12.77
CA GLU A 277 -20.01 11.84 -13.85
C GLU A 277 -19.96 10.44 -14.44
N LYS A 278 -18.75 9.86 -14.51
CA LYS A 278 -18.48 8.55 -15.10
C LYS A 278 -17.62 7.75 -14.15
N ILE A 279 -17.91 6.45 -14.04
CA ILE A 279 -17.10 5.49 -13.29
C ILE A 279 -16.85 4.31 -14.22
N GLY A 280 -15.61 3.87 -14.30
CA GLY A 280 -15.23 2.68 -15.06
C GLY A 280 -14.37 1.74 -14.24
N TYR A 281 -14.51 0.44 -14.51
CA TYR A 281 -13.75 -0.64 -13.90
C TYR A 281 -13.05 -1.45 -14.98
N GLY A 282 -11.72 -1.47 -14.96
CA GLY A 282 -10.89 -2.28 -15.85
C GLY A 282 -10.32 -3.51 -15.16
N ALA A 283 -10.54 -4.69 -15.74
CA ALA A 283 -10.10 -5.95 -15.16
C ALA A 283 -8.74 -6.38 -15.70
N GLY A 284 -7.85 -6.80 -14.80
CA GLY A 284 -6.60 -7.45 -15.19
C GLY A 284 -6.82 -8.92 -15.54
N GLN A 285 -5.87 -9.55 -16.23
CA GLN A 285 -6.01 -10.93 -16.71
C GLN A 285 -6.11 -11.96 -15.58
N LYS A 286 -5.24 -11.86 -14.58
CA LYS A 286 -5.11 -12.83 -13.49
C LYS A 286 -6.25 -12.71 -12.47
N ASP A 287 -6.51 -13.78 -11.73
CA ASP A 287 -7.46 -13.80 -10.62
C ASP A 287 -6.73 -13.94 -9.29
N PHE A 288 -7.08 -13.06 -8.34
CA PHE A 288 -6.45 -12.98 -7.04
C PHE A 288 -7.49 -13.01 -5.93
N ARG A 289 -7.01 -13.05 -4.68
CA ARG A 289 -7.88 -12.97 -3.49
C ARG A 289 -8.60 -11.63 -3.40
N ILE A 290 -7.96 -10.55 -3.83
CA ILE A 290 -8.60 -9.24 -4.02
C ILE A 290 -9.08 -9.12 -5.47
N PRO A 291 -10.18 -8.40 -5.75
CA PRO A 291 -10.60 -8.12 -7.11
C PRO A 291 -9.48 -7.46 -7.92
N ASN A 292 -9.00 -8.13 -8.97
CA ASN A 292 -7.98 -7.61 -9.87
C ASN A 292 -8.57 -6.56 -10.83
N VAL A 293 -8.87 -5.38 -10.28
CA VAL A 293 -9.62 -4.33 -10.97
C VAL A 293 -9.02 -2.96 -10.67
N LEU A 294 -8.89 -2.12 -11.70
CA LEU A 294 -8.60 -0.70 -11.59
C LEU A 294 -9.90 0.08 -11.72
N ARG A 295 -10.17 0.98 -10.78
CA ARG A 295 -11.33 1.88 -10.86
C ARG A 295 -10.88 3.27 -11.31
N VAL A 296 -11.63 3.88 -12.22
CA VAL A 296 -11.48 5.29 -12.58
C VAL A 296 -12.78 6.05 -12.32
N SER A 297 -12.68 7.24 -11.74
CA SER A 297 -13.78 8.20 -11.59
C SER A 297 -13.47 9.44 -12.40
N ILE A 298 -14.39 9.88 -13.28
CA ILE A 298 -14.17 10.99 -14.21
C ILE A 298 -15.26 12.05 -14.07
N GLY A 299 -14.85 13.31 -14.11
CA GLY A 299 -15.76 14.46 -14.11
C GLY A 299 -15.05 15.78 -13.78
N PRO A 300 -15.77 16.91 -13.72
CA PRO A 300 -15.16 18.21 -13.47
C PRO A 300 -14.66 18.32 -12.03
N LEU A 301 -13.47 18.92 -11.85
CA LEU A 301 -12.99 19.30 -10.53
C LEU A 301 -13.96 20.28 -9.87
N SER A 302 -14.15 20.16 -8.56
CA SER A 302 -14.93 21.15 -7.82
C SER A 302 -14.14 22.45 -7.77
N PRO A 303 -14.76 23.63 -7.99
CA PRO A 303 -14.13 24.90 -7.70
C PRO A 303 -13.75 24.90 -6.22
N GLY A 304 -12.46 24.82 -5.92
CA GLY A 304 -12.00 24.77 -4.54
C GLY A 304 -12.51 25.99 -3.78
N ARG A 305 -13.27 25.79 -2.69
CA ARG A 305 -13.31 26.80 -1.63
C ARG A 305 -11.86 26.92 -1.16
N ARG A 306 -11.21 28.06 -1.42
CA ARG A 306 -9.89 28.32 -0.83
C ARG A 306 -10.03 28.09 0.68
N ASN A 307 -9.29 27.13 1.22
CA ASN A 307 -9.18 26.98 2.67
C ASN A 307 -8.67 28.30 3.23
N ARG A 308 -9.53 29.02 3.94
CA ARG A 308 -9.23 30.29 4.61
C ARG A 308 -8.50 30.03 5.93
N ALA A 309 -7.59 29.06 5.94
CA ALA A 309 -6.84 28.60 7.11
C ALA A 309 -5.32 28.84 6.99
N SER A 310 -4.90 29.66 6.02
CA SER A 310 -3.50 30.07 5.83
C SER A 310 -3.31 31.58 5.62
N LEU A 311 -4.25 32.39 6.13
CA LEU A 311 -4.10 33.84 6.22
C LEU A 311 -4.54 34.28 7.63
N ASN A 312 -3.57 34.32 8.54
CA ASN A 312 -3.38 35.33 9.59
C ASN A 312 -2.47 34.77 10.71
N THR A 313 -1.16 34.79 10.48
CA THR A 313 -0.14 34.73 11.54
C THR A 313 0.92 35.80 11.32
N SER A 314 0.47 37.02 10.99
CA SER A 314 1.34 38.20 10.96
C SER A 314 0.52 39.48 11.02
N GLU A 315 -0.32 39.64 12.04
CA GLU A 315 -0.94 40.93 12.42
C GLU A 315 -1.59 40.76 13.80
N LEU A 316 -0.77 40.53 14.82
CA LEU A 316 -1.16 40.63 16.23
C LEU A 316 0.07 40.99 17.07
N GLU A 317 0.70 42.10 16.69
CA GLU A 317 1.49 42.92 17.60
C GLU A 317 1.07 44.38 17.37
N GLY A 318 0.28 44.92 18.30
CA GLY A 318 -0.13 46.31 18.21
C GLY A 318 -1.41 46.65 18.95
N SER A 319 -1.28 46.86 20.26
CA SER A 319 -2.00 47.85 21.06
C SER A 319 -3.53 47.77 21.28
N GLY A 320 -3.90 47.85 22.56
CA GLY A 320 -4.97 48.75 23.02
C GLY A 320 -6.29 48.07 23.35
N GLY A 321 -6.59 47.97 24.65
CA GLY A 321 -7.83 47.37 25.14
C GLY A 321 -9.07 48.24 25.01
N GLN A 322 -10.23 47.59 25.19
CA GLN A 322 -11.38 48.15 25.92
C GLN A 322 -12.39 47.06 26.26
N GLU A 323 -12.83 47.05 27.52
CA GLU A 323 -13.95 46.29 28.05
C GLU A 323 -15.28 46.67 27.36
N GLY A 324 -16.22 45.73 27.24
CA GLY A 324 -17.59 46.05 26.83
C GLY A 324 -18.51 44.88 26.49
N SER A 325 -19.11 44.29 27.52
CA SER A 325 -20.47 43.72 27.63
C SER A 325 -20.90 42.46 26.82
N PRO A 326 -21.58 41.49 27.49
CA PRO A 326 -22.16 40.30 26.87
C PRO A 326 -23.68 40.42 26.62
N GLY A 327 -24.18 39.71 25.61
CA GLY A 327 -25.61 39.38 25.47
C GLY A 327 -25.95 38.67 24.17
N PRO A 328 -27.11 37.99 24.06
CA PRO A 328 -27.77 37.18 25.08
C PRO A 328 -28.00 35.73 24.63
N ASP A 329 -28.23 34.92 25.66
CA ASP A 329 -28.68 33.53 25.67
C ASP A 329 -30.07 33.37 24.99
N HIS A 330 -30.25 32.28 24.24
CA HIS A 330 -31.57 31.81 23.83
C HIS A 330 -31.66 30.29 24.01
N SER A 331 -32.17 29.95 25.19
CA SER A 331 -32.75 28.67 25.57
C SER A 331 -34.14 28.44 24.94
N HIS A 332 -34.38 27.25 24.40
CA HIS A 332 -35.67 26.57 24.37
C HIS A 332 -35.36 25.09 24.67
N GLY A 333 -35.90 24.41 25.69
CA GLY A 333 -37.24 24.47 26.25
C GLY A 333 -37.96 23.16 25.89
N TYR A 334 -37.90 22.17 26.78
CA TYR A 334 -38.53 20.83 26.72
C TYR A 334 -40.07 20.88 26.52
N PRO A 335 -40.74 19.75 26.23
CA PRO A 335 -41.25 18.92 27.34
C PRO A 335 -41.08 17.40 27.14
N THR A 336 -40.67 16.75 28.23
CA THR A 336 -40.84 15.32 28.52
C THR A 336 -42.28 15.01 28.95
N GLU A 337 -42.62 13.72 28.82
CA GLU A 337 -43.64 12.93 29.53
C GLU A 337 -45.10 12.89 29.02
N HIS A 338 -45.51 11.67 28.66
CA HIS A 338 -46.71 11.05 29.23
C HIS A 338 -46.52 9.53 29.35
N ASP A 339 -46.46 9.05 30.60
CA ASP A 339 -46.85 7.71 31.00
C ASP A 339 -48.32 7.46 30.62
N ARG A 340 -48.62 6.24 30.13
CA ARG A 340 -49.87 5.53 30.46
C ARG A 340 -49.75 4.03 30.18
N ASP A 341 -49.72 3.33 31.30
CA ASP A 341 -50.15 1.98 31.61
C ASP A 341 -51.33 1.47 30.76
N HIS A 342 -51.14 0.31 30.12
CA HIS A 342 -52.22 -0.60 29.70
C HIS A 342 -51.72 -2.04 29.83
N GLY A 343 -51.99 -2.65 31.00
CA GLY A 343 -51.98 -4.09 31.15
C GLY A 343 -53.10 -4.75 30.36
N HIS A 344 -52.76 -5.77 29.57
CA HIS A 344 -53.68 -6.85 29.23
C HIS A 344 -52.93 -8.18 29.26
N ASP A 345 -53.41 -9.02 30.17
CA ASP A 345 -53.13 -10.44 30.32
C ASP A 345 -53.69 -11.22 29.12
N HIS A 346 -52.86 -12.02 28.46
CA HIS A 346 -53.30 -13.19 27.73
C HIS A 346 -52.23 -14.28 27.79
N THR A 347 -52.51 -15.28 28.62
CA THR A 347 -51.92 -16.62 28.60
C THR A 347 -52.19 -17.33 27.28
N HIS A 348 -51.15 -17.84 26.63
CA HIS A 348 -51.19 -19.12 25.92
C HIS A 348 -49.80 -19.76 25.97
N GLY A 349 -49.72 -20.91 26.63
CA GLY A 349 -48.51 -21.72 26.70
C GLY A 349 -48.35 -22.56 25.44
N HIS A 350 -47.12 -22.68 24.97
CA HIS A 350 -46.64 -23.88 24.30
C HIS A 350 -45.21 -24.17 24.75
N ASP A 351 -45.06 -25.37 25.30
CA ASP A 351 -43.84 -25.99 25.80
C ASP A 351 -43.03 -26.55 24.62
N HIS A 352 -41.73 -26.26 24.60
CA HIS A 352 -40.77 -26.95 23.75
C HIS A 352 -39.59 -27.42 24.59
N SER A 353 -39.77 -28.58 25.21
CA SER A 353 -38.70 -29.43 25.71
C SER A 353 -37.93 -30.06 24.54
N HIS A 354 -36.63 -29.77 24.43
CA HIS A 354 -35.71 -30.53 23.59
C HIS A 354 -34.61 -31.18 24.44
N LYS A 355 -34.59 -32.51 24.43
CA LYS A 355 -33.42 -33.42 24.53
C LYS A 355 -33.93 -34.86 24.60
N PRO A 356 -33.06 -35.86 24.38
CA PRO A 356 -32.21 -36.20 23.24
C PRO A 356 -32.68 -37.57 22.66
N HIS A 357 -31.99 -38.20 21.70
CA HIS A 357 -31.73 -39.66 21.69
C HIS A 357 -30.99 -40.10 20.41
N ALA A 358 -30.01 -40.97 20.64
CA ALA A 358 -29.21 -41.72 19.68
C ALA A 358 -29.96 -42.96 19.14
N LEU A 359 -29.65 -43.38 17.92
CA LEU A 359 -29.87 -44.72 17.35
C LEU A 359 -28.74 -44.94 16.32
N SER A 360 -27.77 -45.84 16.48
CA SER A 360 -27.75 -47.31 16.58
C SER A 360 -27.87 -48.05 15.24
N ILE A 361 -26.84 -48.87 14.98
CA ILE A 361 -26.57 -49.77 13.86
C ILE A 361 -27.46 -51.04 13.91
N SER A 362 -27.93 -51.50 12.75
CA SER A 362 -28.14 -52.92 12.31
C SER A 362 -29.14 -52.90 11.14
N ALA A 363 -29.13 -53.72 10.09
CA ALA A 363 -28.33 -54.83 9.58
C ALA A 363 -28.83 -55.06 8.14
N LEU A 364 -28.01 -55.64 7.25
CA LEU A 364 -28.49 -56.54 6.19
C LEU A 364 -27.30 -57.35 5.66
N THR A 365 -27.57 -58.64 5.54
CA THR A 365 -26.66 -59.78 5.47
C THR A 365 -26.23 -60.15 4.05
N ASP A 366 -24.96 -60.52 3.96
CA ASP A 366 -24.39 -61.74 3.36
C ASP A 366 -24.81 -62.20 1.95
N SER A 367 -23.81 -62.25 1.06
CA SER A 367 -23.70 -63.29 0.03
C SER A 367 -22.29 -63.32 -0.58
N GLY A 368 -21.45 -64.22 -0.06
CA GLY A 368 -20.68 -65.16 -0.88
C GLY A 368 -19.21 -64.85 -1.21
N GLY A 369 -18.31 -65.72 -0.74
CA GLY A 369 -17.15 -66.17 -1.53
C GLY A 369 -15.76 -65.94 -0.93
N GLN A 370 -15.03 -67.02 -0.69
CA GLN A 370 -13.71 -67.11 -0.05
C GLN A 370 -12.48 -66.62 -0.87
N LEU A 371 -11.49 -66.11 -0.12
CA LEU A 371 -10.00 -66.26 -0.16
C LEU A 371 -9.26 -66.63 -1.47
N VAL A 372 -8.21 -65.87 -1.85
CA VAL A 372 -6.77 -66.25 -1.74
C VAL A 372 -5.78 -65.12 -2.12
N ASN A 373 -4.62 -65.12 -1.45
CA ASN A 373 -3.41 -64.28 -1.64
C ASN A 373 -2.72 -64.44 -3.01
N SER A 374 -2.11 -63.37 -3.57
CA SER A 374 -0.72 -63.33 -4.06
C SER A 374 -0.35 -62.00 -4.75
N ILE A 375 0.91 -61.61 -4.58
CA ILE A 375 1.57 -60.36 -5.04
C ILE A 375 2.07 -60.55 -6.49
N ALA A 376 2.04 -59.49 -7.33
CA ALA A 376 3.19 -58.94 -8.08
C ALA A 376 2.85 -58.27 -9.45
N THR A 377 3.26 -56.99 -9.56
CA THR A 377 3.81 -56.26 -10.72
C THR A 377 2.99 -55.85 -11.97
N SER A 378 2.95 -54.52 -12.16
CA SER A 378 3.15 -53.73 -13.40
C SER A 378 2.04 -53.54 -14.47
N ALA A 379 1.96 -52.25 -14.88
CA ALA A 379 1.54 -51.66 -16.17
C ALA A 379 0.06 -51.21 -16.39
N MET A 380 -0.19 -49.97 -15.95
CA MET A 380 -0.95 -48.85 -16.57
C MET A 380 -2.22 -49.10 -17.41
N ALA A 381 -3.39 -48.65 -16.92
CA ALA A 381 -4.10 -47.42 -17.37
C ALA A 381 -5.58 -47.30 -16.86
N GLN A 382 -5.92 -46.10 -16.36
CA GLN A 382 -7.26 -45.44 -16.21
C GLN A 382 -8.31 -45.88 -15.16
N GLY A 383 -8.74 -44.91 -14.32
CA GLY A 383 -10.01 -44.90 -13.57
C GLY A 383 -9.91 -44.43 -12.10
N GLY A 384 -10.38 -43.21 -11.77
CA GLY A 384 -10.54 -42.72 -10.38
C GLY A 384 -11.82 -43.24 -9.71
N PRO A 385 -12.31 -42.65 -8.59
CA PRO A 385 -11.67 -41.76 -7.63
C PRO A 385 -11.48 -42.49 -6.27
N THR A 386 -10.33 -42.31 -5.63
CA THR A 386 -10.17 -42.72 -4.22
C THR A 386 -9.51 -41.59 -3.44
N LEU A 387 -10.17 -41.25 -2.33
CA LEU A 387 -9.65 -40.43 -1.24
C LEU A 387 -8.18 -40.77 -1.04
N SER A 388 -7.32 -39.84 -1.41
CA SER A 388 -5.89 -39.98 -1.26
C SER A 388 -5.36 -38.69 -0.65
N THR A 389 -4.82 -38.90 0.54
CA THR A 389 -3.58 -38.30 1.01
C THR A 389 -3.58 -36.78 1.04
N VAL A 390 -3.78 -36.26 2.25
CA VAL A 390 -3.01 -35.14 2.78
C VAL A 390 -1.57 -35.32 2.29
N VAL A 391 -1.21 -34.62 1.21
CA VAL A 391 0.17 -34.47 0.82
C VAL A 391 0.78 -33.64 1.93
N GLU A 392 1.47 -34.36 2.80
CA GLU A 392 2.50 -33.90 3.70
C GLU A 392 3.45 -33.01 2.87
N ARG A 393 3.14 -31.71 2.80
CA ARG A 393 4.13 -30.73 2.38
C ARG A 393 5.15 -30.74 3.51
N GLN A 394 6.28 -31.37 3.24
CA GLN A 394 7.48 -31.22 4.04
C GLN A 394 7.68 -29.72 4.31
N HIS A 395 7.49 -29.33 5.56
CA HIS A 395 7.92 -28.05 6.07
C HIS A 395 9.43 -27.94 5.84
N PRO A 396 9.93 -26.92 5.12
CA PRO A 396 11.34 -26.58 5.19
C PRO A 396 11.52 -25.72 6.45
N TYR A 397 11.23 -26.30 7.62
CA TYR A 397 11.66 -25.74 8.89
C TYR A 397 12.31 -26.88 9.65
N GLU A 398 13.57 -27.14 9.28
CA GLU A 398 14.47 -27.82 10.19
C GLU A 398 14.42 -27.10 11.54
N ALA A 399 14.33 -27.89 12.60
CA ALA A 399 14.28 -27.39 13.96
C ALA A 399 15.50 -26.50 14.24
N GLY A 400 15.25 -25.23 14.55
CA GLY A 400 16.23 -24.31 15.13
C GLY A 400 17.44 -24.03 14.24
N THR A 401 17.29 -23.21 13.21
CA THR A 401 18.43 -22.48 12.66
C THR A 401 19.01 -21.61 13.79
N PRO A 402 20.29 -21.77 14.16
CA PRO A 402 20.91 -20.87 15.13
C PRO A 402 20.89 -19.45 14.57
N ASP A 403 20.58 -18.50 15.46
CA ASP A 403 20.85 -17.07 15.38
C ASP A 403 21.98 -16.77 14.38
N ARG A 404 21.62 -16.18 13.22
CA ARG A 404 22.58 -15.88 12.17
C ARG A 404 23.18 -14.50 12.42
N PRO A 405 24.51 -14.36 12.52
CA PRO A 405 25.12 -13.04 12.52
C PRO A 405 24.84 -12.35 11.18
N VAL A 406 24.37 -11.10 11.24
CA VAL A 406 24.01 -10.30 10.04
C VAL A 406 25.21 -9.51 9.50
N SER A 407 26.25 -9.34 10.32
CA SER A 407 27.48 -8.64 9.96
C SER A 407 28.68 -9.57 10.12
N ASP A 408 29.66 -9.46 9.22
CA ASP A 408 30.97 -10.14 9.33
C ASP A 408 31.71 -9.81 10.65
N GLU A 409 31.31 -8.73 11.33
CA GLU A 409 31.86 -8.31 12.64
C GLU A 409 31.04 -8.77 13.86
N GLY A 410 29.94 -9.54 13.68
CA GLY A 410 29.16 -10.12 14.79
C GLY A 410 28.39 -9.13 15.68
N GLU A 411 28.08 -7.92 15.18
CA GLU A 411 27.45 -6.86 15.97
C GLU A 411 25.95 -7.07 16.26
N TYR A 412 25.24 -7.79 15.38
CA TYR A 412 23.80 -8.04 15.47
C TYR A 412 23.47 -9.50 15.13
N VAL A 413 22.39 -9.98 15.71
CA VAL A 413 21.87 -11.34 15.55
C VAL A 413 20.51 -11.28 14.89
N SER A 414 20.32 -12.01 13.79
CA SER A 414 19.00 -12.21 13.19
C SER A 414 18.43 -13.56 13.57
N ASP A 415 17.18 -13.55 14.02
CA ASP A 415 16.36 -14.75 14.23
C ASP A 415 15.03 -14.67 13.46
N ASP A 416 14.55 -15.83 13.01
CA ASP A 416 13.23 -15.94 12.40
C ASP A 416 12.18 -16.06 13.51
N VAL A 417 11.14 -15.24 13.42
CA VAL A 417 10.00 -15.25 14.36
C VAL A 417 8.70 -15.24 13.58
N VAL A 418 7.60 -15.58 14.24
CA VAL A 418 6.25 -15.55 13.67
C VAL A 418 5.42 -14.59 14.49
N GLN A 419 4.81 -13.61 13.82
CA GLN A 419 3.87 -12.67 14.41
C GLN A 419 2.44 -13.17 14.17
N LEU A 420 1.70 -13.38 15.26
CA LEU A 420 0.30 -13.75 15.28
C LEU A 420 -0.53 -12.54 15.66
N GLU A 421 -1.55 -12.21 14.88
CA GLU A 421 -2.42 -11.09 15.16
C GLU A 421 -3.90 -11.41 15.04
N THR A 422 -4.68 -10.87 15.97
CA THR A 422 -6.14 -10.96 15.91
C THR A 422 -6.81 -9.72 16.49
N ASN A 423 -7.99 -9.38 15.97
CA ASN A 423 -8.77 -8.23 16.43
C ASN A 423 -9.98 -8.72 17.20
N ILE A 424 -10.18 -8.19 18.40
CA ILE A 424 -11.22 -8.67 19.33
C ILE A 424 -12.05 -7.48 19.82
N ASP A 425 -13.33 -7.42 19.44
CA ASP A 425 -14.30 -6.37 19.81
C ASP A 425 -15.40 -6.85 20.78
N ASN A 426 -15.37 -8.13 21.16
CA ASN A 426 -16.43 -8.80 21.91
C ASN A 426 -15.91 -9.60 23.12
N MET A 427 -14.78 -9.20 23.70
CA MET A 427 -14.17 -9.82 24.89
C MET A 427 -13.97 -8.77 25.99
N SER A 428 -14.10 -9.20 27.25
CA SER A 428 -13.83 -8.33 28.41
C SER A 428 -12.37 -7.90 28.46
N GLY A 429 -12.12 -6.68 28.94
CA GLY A 429 -10.77 -6.14 29.17
C GLY A 429 -9.91 -7.00 30.11
N GLU A 430 -10.53 -7.61 31.12
CA GLU A 430 -9.85 -8.43 32.13
C GLU A 430 -9.18 -9.68 31.54
N TRP A 431 -9.74 -10.21 30.45
CA TRP A 431 -9.29 -11.47 29.87
C TRP A 431 -7.98 -11.31 29.10
N PHE A 432 -7.67 -10.09 28.64
CA PHE A 432 -6.42 -9.83 27.93
C PHE A 432 -5.19 -9.96 28.84
N GLY A 433 -5.31 -9.62 30.13
CA GLY A 433 -4.22 -9.84 31.09
C GLY A 433 -3.91 -11.33 31.26
N HIS A 434 -4.96 -12.14 31.46
CA HIS A 434 -4.83 -13.60 31.52
C HIS A 434 -4.24 -14.19 30.25
N LEU A 435 -4.72 -13.76 29.07
CA LEU A 435 -4.22 -14.20 27.77
C LEU A 435 -2.71 -13.95 27.64
N THR A 436 -2.25 -12.74 28.01
CA THR A 436 -0.83 -12.38 27.97
C THR A 436 0.01 -13.31 28.83
N ASP A 437 -0.40 -13.57 30.08
CA ASP A 437 0.33 -14.45 31.00
C ASP A 437 0.42 -15.90 30.46
N VAL A 438 -0.70 -16.42 29.94
CA VAL A 438 -0.76 -17.78 29.38
C VAL A 438 0.13 -17.91 28.15
N LEU A 439 0.12 -16.91 27.25
CA LEU A 439 0.97 -16.93 26.05
C LEU A 439 2.46 -16.87 26.40
N LEU A 440 2.85 -15.95 27.29
CA LEU A 440 4.25 -15.81 27.73
C LEU A 440 4.75 -17.07 28.44
N SER A 441 3.95 -17.64 29.35
CA SER A 441 4.28 -18.90 30.04
C SER A 441 4.43 -20.10 29.09
N ARG A 442 3.83 -20.01 27.90
CA ARG A 442 3.89 -21.03 26.84
C ARG A 442 4.89 -20.70 25.74
N GLY A 443 5.83 -19.79 25.99
CA GLY A 443 6.98 -19.52 25.12
C GLY A 443 6.75 -18.45 24.07
N ALA A 444 5.70 -17.63 24.19
CA ALA A 444 5.65 -16.39 23.41
C ALA A 444 6.84 -15.50 23.77
N LEU A 445 7.46 -14.93 22.73
CA LEU A 445 8.58 -14.01 22.84
C LEU A 445 8.13 -12.61 23.28
N ASP A 446 6.93 -12.21 22.84
CA ASP A 446 6.31 -10.94 23.20
C ASP A 446 4.78 -11.00 22.97
N VAL A 447 4.03 -10.21 23.73
CA VAL A 447 2.58 -10.02 23.57
C VAL A 447 2.25 -8.55 23.75
N THR A 448 1.71 -7.93 22.71
CA THR A 448 1.28 -6.53 22.69
C THR A 448 -0.24 -6.43 22.51
N LEU A 449 -0.86 -5.56 23.30
CA LEU A 449 -2.29 -5.23 23.22
C LEU A 449 -2.44 -3.80 22.69
N ILE A 450 -3.05 -3.65 21.51
CA ILE A 450 -3.18 -2.36 20.84
C ILE A 450 -4.66 -1.94 20.83
N PRO A 451 -5.04 -0.78 21.40
CA PRO A 451 -6.41 -0.30 21.30
C PRO A 451 -6.75 0.07 19.85
N ALA A 452 -7.93 -0.34 19.40
CA ALA A 452 -8.40 -0.12 18.04
C ALA A 452 -9.89 0.25 18.01
N GLN A 453 -10.30 0.85 16.90
CA GLN A 453 -11.69 1.16 16.60
C GLN A 453 -12.13 0.31 15.40
N MET A 454 -13.15 -0.53 15.60
CA MET A 454 -13.70 -1.41 14.56
C MET A 454 -15.02 -0.89 14.00
N LYS A 455 -15.51 -1.53 12.93
CA LYS A 455 -16.78 -1.22 12.26
C LYS A 455 -17.93 -1.12 13.26
N LYS A 456 -18.95 -0.33 12.92
CA LYS A 456 -20.09 0.00 13.80
C LYS A 456 -19.68 0.74 15.08
N GLY A 457 -18.54 1.45 15.06
CA GLY A 457 -18.10 2.27 16.19
C GLY A 457 -17.72 1.46 17.43
N ARG A 458 -17.28 0.20 17.27
CA ARG A 458 -16.92 -0.66 18.39
C ARG A 458 -15.46 -0.49 18.81
N PRO A 459 -15.18 -0.15 20.08
CA PRO A 459 -13.84 -0.30 20.64
C PRO A 459 -13.41 -1.77 20.57
N ALA A 460 -12.14 -2.00 20.28
CA ALA A 460 -11.55 -3.33 20.14
C ALA A 460 -10.09 -3.32 20.61
N THR A 461 -9.54 -4.51 20.77
CA THR A 461 -8.11 -4.71 21.03
C THR A 461 -7.53 -5.58 19.93
N ILE A 462 -6.43 -5.15 19.33
CA ILE A 462 -5.59 -6.00 18.50
C ILE A 462 -4.59 -6.68 19.43
N VAL A 463 -4.63 -8.00 19.46
CA VAL A 463 -3.65 -8.83 20.17
C VAL A 463 -2.57 -9.21 19.16
N SER A 464 -1.33 -8.82 19.43
CA SER A 464 -0.15 -9.12 18.61
C SER A 464 0.83 -9.96 19.42
N VAL A 465 1.18 -11.14 18.93
CA VAL A 465 1.99 -12.13 19.66
C VAL A 465 3.18 -12.52 18.79
N LEU A 466 4.40 -12.40 19.31
CA LEU A 466 5.60 -12.91 18.64
C LEU A 466 5.98 -14.26 19.22
N VAL A 467 6.24 -15.24 18.37
CA VAL A 467 6.65 -16.60 18.77
C VAL A 467 7.78 -17.11 17.90
N LYS A 468 8.49 -18.14 18.37
CA LYS A 468 9.43 -18.87 17.50
C LYS A 468 8.64 -19.70 16.47
N PRO A 469 9.18 -19.98 15.27
CA PRO A 469 8.48 -20.77 14.25
C PRO A 469 7.97 -22.11 14.76
N GLY A 470 8.75 -22.83 15.58
CA GLY A 470 8.37 -24.11 16.17
C GLY A 470 7.25 -24.05 17.24
N ASP A 471 6.91 -22.85 17.73
CA ASP A 471 5.88 -22.65 18.76
C ASP A 471 4.56 -22.09 18.19
N THR A 472 4.50 -21.88 16.87
CA THR A 472 3.37 -21.26 16.16
C THR A 472 2.05 -21.94 16.45
N ASP A 473 1.95 -23.26 16.22
CA ASP A 473 0.70 -24.01 16.39
C ASP A 473 0.20 -24.00 17.83
N ARG A 474 1.14 -24.05 18.79
CA ARG A 474 0.81 -23.98 20.23
C ARG A 474 0.21 -22.63 20.60
N ALA A 475 0.77 -21.54 20.08
CA ALA A 475 0.27 -20.20 20.33
C ALA A 475 -1.07 -19.95 19.63
N VAL A 476 -1.22 -20.39 18.38
CA VAL A 476 -2.50 -20.36 17.65
C VAL A 476 -3.60 -21.09 18.41
N ALA A 477 -3.34 -22.32 18.86
CA ALA A 477 -4.30 -23.10 19.65
C ALA A 477 -4.66 -22.41 20.98
N THR A 478 -3.68 -21.76 21.62
CA THR A 478 -3.90 -21.00 22.85
C THR A 478 -4.79 -19.78 22.60
N ILE A 479 -4.54 -19.00 21.55
CA ILE A 479 -5.36 -17.83 21.22
C ILE A 479 -6.79 -18.23 20.89
N PHE A 480 -7.01 -19.29 20.09
CA PHE A 480 -8.36 -19.76 19.79
C PHE A 480 -9.10 -20.30 21.01
N LYS A 481 -8.40 -20.92 21.95
CA LYS A 481 -8.99 -21.48 23.17
C LYS A 481 -9.38 -20.39 24.17
N GLU A 482 -8.50 -19.40 24.36
CA GLU A 482 -8.62 -18.41 25.42
C GLU A 482 -9.30 -17.10 24.96
N THR A 483 -9.70 -16.99 23.69
CA THR A 483 -10.33 -15.77 23.15
C THR A 483 -11.58 -16.06 22.32
N THR A 484 -12.35 -15.00 22.04
CA THR A 484 -13.55 -15.05 21.19
C THR A 484 -13.26 -14.95 19.71
N THR A 485 -11.98 -14.91 19.30
CA THR A 485 -11.63 -14.69 17.91
C THR A 485 -12.00 -15.87 17.02
N LEU A 486 -12.36 -15.55 15.78
CA LEU A 486 -12.63 -16.54 14.73
C LEU A 486 -11.45 -16.71 13.77
N GLY A 487 -10.41 -15.89 13.90
CA GLY A 487 -9.27 -15.95 13.00
C GLY A 487 -8.03 -15.27 13.54
N ILE A 488 -6.88 -15.84 13.21
CA ILE A 488 -5.56 -15.32 13.55
C ILE A 488 -4.80 -15.13 12.25
N ARG A 489 -4.24 -13.94 12.06
CA ARG A 489 -3.30 -13.64 10.98
C ARG A 489 -1.92 -14.08 11.42
N VAL A 490 -1.21 -14.80 10.56
CA VAL A 490 0.12 -15.36 10.85
C VAL A 490 1.09 -14.79 9.85
N ARG A 491 2.13 -14.09 10.32
CA ARG A 491 3.16 -13.46 9.50
C ARG A 491 4.53 -13.97 9.94
N PRO A 492 5.22 -14.78 9.14
CA PRO A 492 6.65 -14.99 9.33
C PRO A 492 7.38 -13.65 9.18
N THR A 493 8.28 -13.33 10.09
CA THR A 493 9.06 -12.09 10.04
C THR A 493 10.46 -12.34 10.58
N GLN A 494 11.39 -11.48 10.18
CA GLN A 494 12.75 -11.50 10.69
C GLN A 494 12.90 -10.48 11.80
N ARG A 495 13.59 -10.87 12.86
CA ARG A 495 13.92 -9.98 13.97
C ARG A 495 15.42 -9.87 14.10
N VAL A 496 15.91 -8.63 14.00
CA VAL A 496 17.32 -8.29 14.24
C VAL A 496 17.44 -7.79 15.68
N THR A 497 18.31 -8.43 16.46
CA THR A 497 18.52 -8.18 17.88
C THR A 497 20.00 -7.94 18.19
N LEU A 498 20.27 -7.22 19.27
CA LEU A 498 21.63 -7.13 19.81
C LEU A 498 21.94 -8.41 20.60
N PRO A 499 23.17 -8.95 20.49
CA PRO A 499 23.65 -9.95 21.42
C PRO A 499 23.42 -9.49 22.85
N ARG A 500 22.82 -10.36 23.65
CA ARG A 500 22.57 -10.10 25.06
C ARG A 500 23.03 -11.27 25.91
N ARG A 501 23.57 -10.96 27.07
CA ARG A 501 23.88 -11.94 28.11
C ARG A 501 23.17 -11.55 29.40
N ILE A 502 22.89 -12.55 30.21
CA ILE A 502 22.26 -12.37 31.52
C ILE A 502 23.34 -12.57 32.58
N GLU A 503 23.56 -11.56 33.38
CA GLU A 503 24.50 -11.59 34.50
C GLU A 503 23.72 -11.46 35.82
N SER A 504 24.11 -12.20 36.85
CA SER A 504 23.53 -12.04 38.18
C SER A 504 24.38 -11.08 39.00
N VAL A 505 23.77 -10.04 39.56
CA VAL A 505 24.45 -9.06 40.43
C VAL A 505 23.91 -9.14 41.85
N SER A 506 24.81 -8.96 42.82
CA SER A 506 24.43 -8.89 44.22
C SER A 506 23.98 -7.49 44.58
N THR A 507 22.77 -7.36 45.12
CA THR A 507 22.24 -6.10 45.63
C THR A 507 21.95 -6.23 47.13
N PRO A 508 21.80 -5.11 47.88
CA PRO A 508 21.33 -5.15 49.26
C PRO A 508 19.96 -5.84 49.44
N PHE A 509 19.19 -5.97 48.35
CA PHE A 509 17.88 -6.58 48.34
C PHE A 509 17.92 -8.06 47.92
N GLY A 510 19.08 -8.60 47.56
CA GLY A 510 19.28 -9.96 47.07
C GLY A 510 19.89 -10.01 45.66
N PRO A 511 20.11 -11.22 45.12
CA PRO A 511 20.58 -11.37 43.75
C PRO A 511 19.50 -10.92 42.75
N VAL A 512 19.92 -10.17 41.74
CA VAL A 512 19.05 -9.71 40.64
C VAL A 512 19.76 -10.01 39.32
N ARG A 513 19.06 -10.64 38.38
CA ARG A 513 19.58 -10.81 37.02
C ARG A 513 19.48 -9.51 36.24
N VAL A 514 20.48 -9.26 35.40
CA VAL A 514 20.59 -8.07 34.57
C VAL A 514 20.86 -8.50 33.13
N LYS A 515 20.02 -8.04 32.21
CA LYS A 515 20.20 -8.18 30.77
C LYS A 515 21.17 -7.10 30.29
N VAL A 516 22.32 -7.53 29.78
CA VAL A 516 23.36 -6.67 29.19
C VAL A 516 23.32 -6.85 27.69
N ALA A 517 22.95 -5.81 26.95
CA ALA A 517 22.98 -5.77 25.50
C ALA A 517 24.27 -5.11 25.01
N THR A 518 24.96 -5.75 24.07
CA THR A 518 26.24 -5.29 23.52
C THR A 518 26.14 -4.99 22.04
N LEU A 519 26.89 -3.99 21.58
CA LEU A 519 27.13 -3.68 20.18
C LEU A 519 28.65 -3.68 19.97
N GLY A 520 29.18 -4.69 19.28
CA GLY A 520 30.61 -4.96 19.24
C GLY A 520 31.20 -5.10 20.65
N SER A 521 32.25 -4.34 20.96
CA SER A 521 32.86 -4.28 22.30
C SER A 521 32.16 -3.34 23.29
N SER A 522 31.17 -2.56 22.83
CA SER A 522 30.51 -1.53 23.64
C SER A 522 29.21 -2.05 24.27
N VAL A 523 29.01 -1.76 25.56
CA VAL A 523 27.73 -2.03 26.23
C VAL A 523 26.73 -0.95 25.85
N ARG A 524 25.57 -1.34 25.32
CA ARG A 524 24.52 -0.41 24.90
C ARG A 524 23.36 -0.29 25.87
N GLY A 525 23.03 -1.34 26.58
CA GLY A 525 21.89 -1.35 27.48
C GLY A 525 22.08 -2.31 28.63
N VAL A 526 21.67 -1.88 29.83
CA VAL A 526 21.73 -2.66 31.05
C VAL A 526 20.36 -2.54 31.71
N SER A 527 19.59 -3.63 31.67
CA SER A 527 18.24 -3.68 32.23
C SER A 527 18.16 -4.77 33.28
N PRO A 528 17.93 -4.43 34.57
CA PRO A 528 17.54 -5.40 35.57
C PRO A 528 16.29 -6.17 35.14
N GLU A 529 16.22 -7.46 35.46
CA GLU A 529 15.02 -8.27 35.24
C GLU A 529 13.91 -7.83 36.17
N PHE A 530 12.78 -7.45 35.58
CA PHE A 530 11.67 -6.84 36.30
C PHE A 530 11.09 -7.78 37.38
N ASP A 531 10.92 -9.07 37.06
CA ASP A 531 10.35 -10.03 38.02
C ASP A 531 11.26 -10.24 39.24
N ASP A 532 12.57 -10.37 39.05
CA ASP A 532 13.55 -10.45 40.15
C ASP A 532 13.47 -9.19 41.03
N CYS A 533 13.39 -8.00 40.40
CA CYS A 533 13.26 -6.74 41.11
C CYS A 533 11.92 -6.64 41.87
N ARG A 534 10.82 -7.10 41.27
CA ARG A 534 9.48 -7.09 41.89
C ARG A 534 9.44 -8.04 43.09
N GLU A 535 9.96 -9.25 42.95
CA GLU A 535 10.02 -10.23 44.05
C GLU A 535 10.91 -9.74 45.19
N ALA A 536 12.06 -9.15 44.88
CA ALA A 536 12.94 -8.55 45.88
C ALA A 536 12.28 -7.36 46.58
N ALA A 537 11.58 -6.49 45.85
CA ALA A 537 10.84 -5.36 46.40
C ALA A 537 9.74 -5.85 47.37
N VAL A 538 8.93 -6.83 46.97
CA VAL A 538 7.88 -7.42 47.82
C VAL A 538 8.47 -8.06 49.08
N ARG A 539 9.55 -8.85 48.93
CA ARG A 539 10.19 -9.55 50.05
C ARG A 539 10.84 -8.60 51.06
N THR A 540 11.38 -7.48 50.61
CA THR A 540 12.17 -6.56 51.45
C THR A 540 11.40 -5.31 51.89
N GLY A 541 10.24 -5.04 51.28
CA GLY A 541 9.48 -3.81 51.49
C GLY A 541 10.08 -2.57 50.81
N ALA A 542 11.14 -2.73 50.00
CA ALA A 542 11.75 -1.64 49.25
C ALA A 542 10.90 -1.24 48.03
N SER A 543 11.09 -0.02 47.52
CA SER A 543 10.46 0.38 46.26
C SER A 543 11.10 -0.36 45.08
N LEU A 544 10.28 -0.73 44.09
CA LEU A 544 10.75 -1.36 42.85
C LEU A 544 11.88 -0.56 42.20
N GLN A 545 11.73 0.76 42.16
CA GLN A 545 12.73 1.67 41.60
C GLN A 545 14.06 1.59 42.34
N SER A 546 14.05 1.54 43.68
CA SER A 546 15.28 1.40 44.47
C SER A 546 15.99 0.08 44.20
N VAL A 547 15.24 -1.01 44.00
CA VAL A 547 15.82 -2.32 43.68
C VAL A 547 16.44 -2.30 42.27
N MET A 548 15.74 -1.73 41.29
CA MET A 548 16.23 -1.59 39.92
C MET A 548 17.51 -0.73 39.84
N ASP A 549 17.52 0.43 40.50
CA ASP A 549 18.68 1.32 40.49
C ASP A 549 19.87 0.68 41.21
N SER A 550 19.63 0.01 42.35
CA SER A 550 20.69 -0.73 43.03
C SER A 550 21.27 -1.87 42.18
N ALA A 551 20.46 -2.53 41.36
CA ALA A 551 20.94 -3.58 40.45
C ALA A 551 21.79 -3.01 39.31
N ARG A 552 21.38 -1.87 38.72
CA ARG A 552 22.19 -1.16 37.71
C ARG A 552 23.52 -0.72 38.29
N ASP A 553 23.51 -0.08 39.45
CA ASP A 553 24.72 0.40 40.10
C ASP A 553 25.66 -0.74 40.51
N ALA A 554 25.11 -1.85 41.00
CA ALA A 554 25.89 -3.04 41.31
C ALA A 554 26.58 -3.62 40.08
N TRP A 555 25.87 -3.67 38.96
CA TRP A 555 26.44 -4.08 37.68
C TRP A 555 27.55 -3.13 37.22
N SER A 556 27.31 -1.81 37.22
CA SER A 556 28.29 -0.81 36.81
C SER A 556 29.57 -0.87 37.66
N ARG A 557 29.45 -1.04 38.98
CA ARG A 557 30.62 -1.22 39.86
C ARG A 557 31.38 -2.49 39.56
N ALA A 558 30.69 -3.61 39.33
CA ALA A 558 31.34 -4.88 39.00
C ALA A 558 32.08 -4.81 37.67
N SER A 559 31.50 -4.16 36.65
CA SER A 559 32.13 -4.00 35.34
C SER A 559 33.37 -3.11 35.34
N LEU A 560 33.42 -2.09 36.22
CA LEU A 560 34.60 -1.22 36.41
C LEU A 560 35.77 -1.95 37.09
N VAL A 561 35.50 -2.98 37.89
CA VAL A 561 36.55 -3.79 38.56
C VAL A 561 37.15 -4.83 37.60
N THR A 562 36.40 -5.31 36.61
CA THR A 562 36.86 -6.32 35.64
C THR A 562 37.58 -5.76 34.41
N ASN A 563 37.47 -4.46 34.13
CA ASN A 563 38.20 -3.76 33.07
C ASN A 563 38.99 -2.60 33.69
N PRO A 564 40.21 -2.82 34.23
CA PRO A 564 41.09 -1.71 34.54
C PRO A 564 41.44 -1.03 33.22
N VAL A 565 41.07 0.24 33.09
CA VAL A 565 41.48 1.10 31.98
C VAL A 565 42.99 0.97 31.82
N SER A 566 43.44 0.35 30.74
CA SER A 566 44.82 0.40 30.29
C SER A 566 45.15 1.86 29.98
N GLY A 567 45.86 2.50 30.92
CA GLY A 567 46.46 3.82 30.73
C GLY A 567 47.69 3.78 29.83
#